data_AF-A0AAX3TLM1-F1
#
_entry.id   AF-A0AAX3TLM1-F1
#
_cell.length_a   1.000
_cell.length_b   1.000
_cell.length_c   1.000
_cell.angle_alpha   90.00
_cell.angle_beta   90.00
_cell.angle_gamma   90.00
#
_symmetry.space_group_name_H-M   'P 1'
#
loop_
_entity.id
_entity.type
_entity.pdbx_description
1 polymer ?
#
loop_
_entity_poly.entity_id
_entity_poly.type
_entity_poly.pdbx_seq_one_letter_code
_entity_poly.pdbx_strand_id
1 'polypeptide(L)'
;MEHLGKVFREFRTSGNYSLKEAAGDSCSTSQLSRFELGESDLAVSRFFEILDNIHVTIENFMDKARDFQNHEHVALMAQIIPLYYSNDIAGFQKLQREQLEKAKSSTNPLYFKLNWILLQGLICQRDAYYTMRQSDLEKVADYLFQTEEWTMYELILFGNLYTFYNVDYVARIGREVMEREDYYKEIGRHRKLVLILALNCYQHCLENRSFADADYFEGYVEKLIGNGIKLYERNIFHYLKGFALYQRDLKEEGCSQMREAMHIFAVLGLPEQVAYYQEHYEKFVNP
;
A
#
# COMPACT_ATOMS: atom_id res chain seq x y z
N MET A 1 -7.63 4.17 24.02
CA MET A 1 -7.19 5.57 23.75
C MET A 1 -7.80 6.46 24.82
N GLU A 2 -7.24 6.48 26.03
CA GLU A 2 -7.89 7.09 27.21
C GLU A 2 -7.72 8.62 27.31
N HIS A 3 -7.19 9.29 26.28
CA HIS A 3 -6.77 10.69 26.36
C HIS A 3 -7.24 11.60 25.21
N LEU A 4 -8.29 11.21 24.47
CA LEU A 4 -8.76 11.98 23.31
C LEU A 4 -9.10 13.44 23.66
N GLY A 5 -9.75 13.68 24.80
CA GLY A 5 -10.06 15.03 25.26
C GLY A 5 -8.83 15.88 25.57
N LYS A 6 -7.78 15.29 26.15
CA LYS A 6 -6.52 16.00 26.43
C LYS A 6 -5.84 16.41 25.13
N VAL A 7 -5.81 15.51 24.15
CA VAL A 7 -5.25 15.78 22.81
C VAL A 7 -6.03 16.90 22.12
N PHE A 8 -7.35 16.88 22.21
CA PHE A 8 -8.19 17.95 21.66
C PHE A 8 -7.87 19.30 22.30
N ARG A 9 -7.73 19.33 23.63
CA ARG A 9 -7.36 20.54 24.37
C ARG A 9 -6.01 21.11 23.91
N GLU A 10 -5.02 20.26 23.66
CA GLU A 10 -3.71 20.68 23.14
C GLU A 10 -3.84 21.39 21.78
N PHE A 11 -4.57 20.80 20.83
CA PHE A 11 -4.85 21.44 19.55
C PHE A 11 -5.63 22.74 19.69
N ARG A 12 -6.69 22.75 20.48
CA ARG A 12 -7.52 23.94 20.71
C ARG A 12 -6.70 25.10 21.28
N THR A 13 -5.92 24.82 22.33
CA THR A 13 -5.13 25.85 23.03
C THR A 13 -3.93 26.32 22.20
N SER A 14 -3.24 25.42 21.49
CA SER A 14 -2.17 25.82 20.56
C SER A 14 -2.68 26.67 19.39
N GLY A 15 -3.90 26.41 18.92
CA GLY A 15 -4.60 27.24 17.94
C GLY A 15 -5.23 28.52 18.50
N ASN A 16 -5.08 28.80 19.80
CA ASN A 16 -5.68 29.94 20.51
C ASN A 16 -7.22 30.02 20.44
N TYR A 17 -7.90 28.90 20.24
CA TYR A 17 -9.36 28.85 20.24
C TYR A 17 -9.90 28.81 21.68
N SER A 18 -10.92 29.62 21.97
CA SER A 18 -11.67 29.52 23.22
C SER A 18 -12.55 28.28 23.25
N LEU A 19 -13.00 27.88 24.46
CA LEU A 19 -14.00 26.81 24.60
C LEU A 19 -15.29 27.13 23.85
N LYS A 20 -15.67 28.41 23.75
CA LYS A 20 -16.90 28.83 23.07
C LYS A 20 -16.78 28.66 21.55
N GLU A 21 -15.64 29.05 20.97
CA GLU A 21 -15.37 28.89 19.53
C GLU A 21 -15.28 27.41 19.15
N ALA A 22 -14.54 26.62 19.92
CA ALA A 22 -14.39 25.19 19.65
C ALA A 22 -15.70 24.40 19.83
N ALA A 23 -16.52 24.76 20.82
CA ALA A 23 -17.79 24.09 21.07
C ALA A 23 -18.85 24.42 20.01
N GLY A 24 -18.85 25.66 19.50
CA GLY A 24 -19.82 26.13 18.51
C GLY A 24 -21.27 25.84 18.93
N ASP A 25 -22.06 25.35 17.99
CA ASP A 25 -23.42 24.83 18.24
C ASP A 25 -23.43 23.31 18.52
N SER A 26 -22.27 22.65 18.41
CA SER A 26 -22.12 21.20 18.51
C SER A 26 -22.31 20.68 19.94
N CYS A 27 -21.85 21.46 20.93
CA CYS A 27 -22.04 21.13 22.35
C CYS A 27 -21.94 22.37 23.25
N SER A 28 -22.25 22.21 24.54
CA SER A 28 -22.04 23.29 25.51
C SER A 28 -20.57 23.39 25.92
N THR A 29 -20.10 24.58 26.30
CA THR A 29 -18.73 24.79 26.81
C THR A 29 -18.43 23.92 28.03
N SER A 30 -19.42 23.67 28.89
CA SER A 30 -19.30 22.77 30.04
C SER A 30 -19.16 21.31 29.63
N GLN A 31 -19.81 20.88 28.55
CA GLN A 31 -19.64 19.53 28.00
C GLN A 31 -18.26 19.38 27.37
N LEU A 32 -17.82 20.35 26.56
CA LEU A 32 -16.49 20.36 25.97
C LEU A 32 -15.38 20.36 27.04
N SER A 33 -15.53 21.17 28.09
CA SER A 33 -14.57 21.22 29.18
C SER A 33 -14.44 19.89 29.91
N ARG A 34 -15.56 19.21 30.19
CA ARG A 34 -15.54 17.88 30.83
C ARG A 34 -14.91 16.83 29.92
N PHE A 35 -15.17 16.89 28.62
CA PHE A 35 -14.48 16.06 27.64
C PHE A 35 -12.96 16.30 27.65
N GLU A 36 -12.51 17.55 27.59
CA GLU A 36 -11.09 17.91 27.63
C GLU A 36 -10.36 17.45 28.90
N LEU A 37 -11.09 17.35 30.01
CA LEU A 37 -10.58 16.86 31.30
C LEU A 37 -10.62 15.33 31.43
N GLY A 38 -11.26 14.63 30.48
CA GLY A 38 -11.46 13.17 30.55
C GLY A 38 -12.57 12.75 31.51
N GLU A 39 -13.47 13.68 31.88
CA GLU A 39 -14.58 13.44 32.81
C GLU A 39 -15.85 12.96 32.11
N SER A 40 -15.94 13.12 30.78
CA SER A 40 -17.06 12.62 29.98
C SER A 40 -16.65 12.33 28.55
N ASP A 41 -17.25 11.32 27.93
CA ASP A 41 -17.12 11.10 26.50
C ASP A 41 -17.99 12.06 25.67
N LEU A 42 -17.59 12.25 24.41
CA LEU A 42 -18.35 12.99 23.43
C LEU A 42 -18.87 12.03 22.34
N ALA A 43 -20.09 12.25 21.88
CA ALA A 43 -20.60 11.52 20.72
C ALA A 43 -19.73 11.79 19.49
N VAL A 44 -19.47 10.75 18.69
CA VAL A 44 -18.58 10.81 17.53
C VAL A 44 -19.00 11.89 16.52
N SER A 45 -20.31 12.05 16.27
CA SER A 45 -20.81 13.11 15.38
C SER A 45 -20.38 14.50 15.82
N ARG A 46 -20.57 14.82 17.11
CA ARG A 46 -20.12 16.08 17.70
C ARG A 46 -18.60 16.22 17.70
N PHE A 47 -17.88 15.10 17.78
CA PHE A 47 -16.43 15.10 17.83
C PHE A 47 -15.83 15.60 16.50
N PHE A 48 -16.39 15.17 15.37
CA PHE A 48 -16.01 15.71 14.07
C PHE A 48 -16.31 17.20 13.94
N GLU A 49 -17.48 17.64 14.38
CA GLU A 49 -17.84 19.06 14.30
C GLU A 49 -16.91 19.95 15.13
N ILE A 50 -16.53 19.54 16.36
CA ILE A 50 -15.61 20.35 17.17
C ILE A 50 -14.17 20.36 16.61
N LEU A 51 -13.77 19.33 15.85
CA LEU A 51 -12.49 19.31 15.12
C LEU A 51 -12.52 20.29 13.95
N ASP A 52 -13.62 20.33 13.20
CA ASP A 52 -13.82 21.28 12.10
C ASP A 52 -13.82 22.73 12.61
N ASN A 53 -14.43 22.99 13.77
CA ASN A 53 -14.46 24.31 14.41
C ASN A 53 -13.06 24.87 14.75
N ILE A 54 -12.08 23.98 14.98
CA ILE A 54 -10.68 24.38 15.26
C ILE A 54 -9.75 24.15 14.06
N HIS A 55 -10.32 23.80 12.91
CA HIS A 55 -9.61 23.51 11.65
C HIS A 55 -8.53 22.43 11.77
N VAL A 56 -8.82 21.38 12.56
CA VAL A 56 -7.94 20.22 12.70
C VAL A 56 -8.59 19.03 12.02
N THR A 57 -7.91 18.46 11.04
CA THR A 57 -8.41 17.24 10.39
C THR A 57 -8.32 16.05 11.34
N ILE A 58 -9.18 15.04 11.13
CA ILE A 58 -9.17 13.83 11.95
C ILE A 58 -7.82 13.11 11.86
N GLU A 59 -7.12 13.15 10.72
CA GLU A 59 -5.81 12.55 10.55
C GLU A 59 -4.78 13.18 11.49
N ASN A 60 -4.66 14.51 11.50
CA ASN A 60 -3.73 15.22 12.37
C ASN A 60 -4.04 14.96 13.84
N PHE A 61 -5.33 14.93 14.18
CA PHE A 61 -5.75 14.59 15.53
C PHE A 61 -5.34 13.16 15.93
N MET A 62 -5.62 12.18 15.07
CA MET A 62 -5.35 10.77 15.35
C MET A 62 -3.85 10.46 15.38
N ASP A 63 -3.05 11.13 14.55
CA ASP A 63 -1.59 11.05 14.60
C ASP A 63 -1.09 11.46 15.98
N LYS A 64 -1.52 12.62 16.48
CA LYS A 64 -1.15 13.08 17.83
C LYS A 64 -1.73 12.19 18.93
N ALA A 65 -2.98 11.74 18.81
CA ALA A 65 -3.65 10.93 19.82
C ALA A 65 -3.03 9.54 20.01
N ARG A 66 -2.31 9.06 19.00
CA ARG A 66 -1.54 7.82 19.05
C ARG A 66 -0.06 8.06 19.35
N ASP A 67 0.34 9.27 19.74
CA ASP A 67 1.75 9.67 19.90
C ASP A 67 2.59 9.39 18.65
N PHE A 68 1.99 9.67 17.49
CA PHE A 68 2.52 9.37 16.16
C PHE A 68 2.81 7.88 15.93
N GLN A 69 2.27 6.98 16.77
CA GLN A 69 2.32 5.56 16.53
C GLN A 69 1.26 5.14 15.53
N ASN A 70 1.75 4.43 14.53
CA ASN A 70 0.97 3.91 13.43
C ASN A 70 -0.04 2.84 13.88
N HIS A 71 -1.21 2.79 13.23
CA HIS A 71 -2.15 1.67 13.38
C HIS A 71 -1.42 0.34 13.09
N GLU A 72 -1.86 -0.78 13.67
CA GLU A 72 -1.14 -2.07 13.60
C GLU A 72 -0.67 -2.46 12.19
N HIS A 73 -1.51 -2.26 11.15
CA HIS A 73 -1.12 -2.45 9.74
C HIS A 73 0.06 -1.56 9.33
N VAL A 74 -0.05 -0.25 9.58
CA VAL A 74 0.97 0.73 9.19
C VAL A 74 2.25 0.51 10.00
N ALA A 75 2.14 0.07 11.25
CA ALA A 75 3.28 -0.29 12.08
C ALA A 75 4.00 -1.56 11.57
N LEU A 76 3.27 -2.56 11.06
CA LEU A 76 3.87 -3.71 10.39
C LEU A 76 4.57 -3.30 9.09
N MET A 77 3.92 -2.48 8.25
CA MET A 77 4.52 -1.99 7.00
C MET A 77 5.79 -1.18 7.25
N ALA A 78 5.80 -0.34 8.29
CA ALA A 78 6.98 0.43 8.68
C ALA A 78 8.17 -0.46 9.08
N GLN A 79 7.91 -1.66 9.61
CA GLN A 79 8.94 -2.65 9.93
C GLN A 79 9.39 -3.46 8.71
N ILE A 80 8.49 -3.74 7.77
CA ILE A 80 8.80 -4.50 6.54
C ILE A 80 9.80 -3.76 5.66
N ILE A 81 9.62 -2.45 5.48
CA ILE A 81 10.43 -1.63 4.56
C ILE A 81 11.94 -1.77 4.81
N PRO A 82 12.48 -1.49 6.02
CA PRO A 82 13.92 -1.59 6.26
C PRO A 82 14.44 -3.01 6.05
N LEU A 83 13.69 -4.04 6.49
CA LEU A 83 14.07 -5.44 6.32
C LEU A 83 14.16 -5.84 4.85
N TYR A 84 13.24 -5.33 4.03
CA TYR A 84 13.21 -5.60 2.60
C TYR A 84 14.42 -5.02 1.88
N TYR A 85 14.85 -3.81 2.24
CA TYR A 85 16.01 -3.15 1.65
C TYR A 85 17.34 -3.67 2.20
N SER A 86 17.40 -4.13 3.45
CA SER A 86 18.60 -4.75 4.02
C SER A 86 18.73 -6.25 3.72
N ASN A 87 17.79 -6.83 2.96
CA ASN A 87 17.68 -8.26 2.69
C ASN A 87 17.70 -9.14 3.97
N ASP A 88 17.06 -8.67 5.04
CA ASP A 88 17.11 -9.33 6.35
C ASP A 88 16.02 -10.40 6.49
N ILE A 89 16.32 -11.60 5.99
CA ILE A 89 15.45 -12.78 6.08
C ILE A 89 15.19 -13.17 7.55
N ALA A 90 16.18 -13.04 8.43
CA ALA A 90 16.04 -13.39 9.84
C ALA A 90 15.05 -12.43 10.55
N GLY A 91 15.09 -11.15 10.20
CA GLY A 91 14.12 -10.15 10.62
C GLY A 91 12.71 -10.48 10.16
N PHE A 92 12.52 -10.86 8.90
CA PHE A 92 11.21 -11.31 8.42
C PHE A 92 10.68 -12.54 9.17
N GLN A 93 11.54 -13.53 9.42
CA GLN A 93 11.18 -14.72 10.20
C GLN A 93 10.83 -14.40 11.65
N LYS A 94 11.47 -13.38 12.24
CA LYS A 94 11.09 -12.87 13.57
C LYS A 94 9.68 -12.29 13.54
N LEU A 95 9.37 -11.42 12.59
CA LEU A 95 8.02 -10.87 12.42
C LEU A 95 6.98 -11.97 12.18
N GLN A 96 7.32 -13.00 11.40
CA GLN A 96 6.46 -14.16 11.20
C GLN A 96 6.11 -14.86 12.52
N ARG A 97 7.10 -15.11 13.39
CA ARG A 97 6.84 -15.70 14.72
C ARG A 97 5.93 -14.82 15.56
N GLU A 98 6.15 -13.51 15.54
CA GLU A 98 5.29 -12.55 16.25
C GLU A 98 3.83 -12.58 15.75
N GLN A 99 3.62 -12.66 14.42
CA GLN A 99 2.26 -12.82 13.87
C GLN A 99 1.61 -14.12 14.34
N LEU A 100 2.34 -15.23 14.39
CA LEU A 100 1.82 -16.51 14.88
C LEU A 100 1.44 -16.45 16.37
N GLU A 101 2.24 -15.77 17.20
CA GLU A 101 1.89 -15.60 18.62
C GLU A 101 0.65 -14.73 18.80
N LYS A 102 0.54 -13.62 18.05
CA LYS A 102 -0.67 -12.77 18.08
C LYS A 102 -1.91 -13.52 17.61
N ALA A 103 -1.79 -14.41 16.63
CA ALA A 103 -2.90 -15.21 16.15
C ALA A 103 -3.51 -16.11 17.23
N LYS A 104 -2.71 -16.58 18.21
CA LYS A 104 -3.18 -17.49 19.27
C LYS A 104 -4.12 -16.82 20.28
N SER A 105 -3.95 -15.52 20.51
CA SER A 105 -4.71 -14.74 21.51
C SER A 105 -5.68 -13.74 20.90
N SER A 106 -5.76 -13.67 19.57
CA SER A 106 -6.61 -12.71 18.86
C SER A 106 -8.02 -13.24 18.63
N THR A 107 -8.98 -12.32 18.67
CA THR A 107 -10.35 -12.53 18.16
C THR A 107 -10.43 -12.57 16.63
N ASN A 108 -9.38 -12.15 15.91
CA ASN A 108 -9.26 -12.23 14.46
C ASN A 108 -7.93 -12.90 14.05
N PRO A 109 -7.83 -14.24 14.19
CA PRO A 109 -6.62 -14.99 13.87
C PRO A 109 -6.29 -15.01 12.37
N LEU A 110 -7.30 -14.87 11.50
CA LEU A 110 -7.12 -14.86 10.05
C LEU A 110 -6.22 -13.69 9.64
N TYR A 111 -6.45 -12.51 10.18
CA TYR A 111 -5.65 -11.32 9.90
C TYR A 111 -4.14 -11.53 10.14
N PHE A 112 -3.78 -12.09 11.29
CA PHE A 112 -2.39 -12.41 11.61
C PHE A 112 -1.81 -13.50 10.71
N LYS A 113 -2.64 -14.47 10.30
CA LYS A 113 -2.24 -15.49 9.34
C LYS A 113 -1.99 -14.88 7.94
N LEU A 114 -2.81 -13.94 7.47
CA LEU A 114 -2.58 -13.23 6.20
C LEU A 114 -1.29 -12.40 6.24
N ASN A 115 -1.00 -11.72 7.35
CA ASN A 115 0.27 -11.02 7.54
C ASN A 115 1.48 -11.97 7.50
N TRP A 116 1.36 -13.15 8.11
CA TRP A 116 2.40 -14.18 8.01
C TRP A 116 2.64 -14.61 6.56
N ILE A 117 1.57 -14.78 5.76
CA ILE A 117 1.64 -15.18 4.35
C ILE A 117 2.28 -14.07 3.51
N LEU A 118 1.93 -12.81 3.76
CA LEU A 118 2.59 -11.66 3.15
C LEU A 118 4.10 -11.68 3.40
N LEU A 119 4.51 -11.84 4.65
CA LEU A 119 5.93 -11.92 5.03
C LEU A 119 6.62 -13.12 4.35
N GLN A 120 5.94 -14.26 4.22
CA GLN A 120 6.46 -15.42 3.50
C GLN A 120 6.70 -15.10 2.02
N GLY A 121 5.77 -14.39 1.37
CA GLY A 121 5.93 -13.95 -0.02
C GLY A 121 7.15 -13.05 -0.20
N LEU A 122 7.35 -12.10 0.72
CA LEU A 122 8.52 -11.21 0.71
C LEU A 122 9.85 -11.96 0.89
N ILE A 123 9.87 -12.99 1.74
CA ILE A 123 11.06 -13.88 1.87
C ILE A 123 11.31 -14.62 0.55
N CYS A 124 10.27 -15.20 -0.07
CA CYS A 124 10.42 -15.97 -1.32
C CYS A 124 10.90 -15.11 -2.49
N GLN A 125 10.59 -13.80 -2.49
CA GLN A 125 11.13 -12.85 -3.47
C GLN A 125 12.62 -12.54 -3.29
N ARG A 126 13.20 -12.87 -2.13
CA ARG A 126 14.60 -12.57 -1.79
C ARG A 126 15.51 -13.78 -1.79
N ASP A 127 14.95 -14.95 -1.53
CA ASP A 127 15.70 -16.19 -1.45
C ASP A 127 14.90 -17.34 -2.06
N ALA A 128 15.41 -17.83 -3.20
CA ALA A 128 14.82 -18.91 -3.98
C ALA A 128 14.77 -20.25 -3.24
N TYR A 129 15.46 -20.39 -2.11
CA TYR A 129 15.32 -21.55 -1.23
C TYR A 129 13.91 -21.65 -0.62
N TYR A 130 13.24 -20.51 -0.40
CA TYR A 130 11.91 -20.47 0.18
C TYR A 130 10.83 -20.48 -0.90
N THR A 131 9.70 -21.13 -0.59
CA THR A 131 8.56 -21.25 -1.50
C THR A 131 7.24 -20.91 -0.80
N MET A 132 6.26 -20.50 -1.60
CA MET A 132 4.88 -20.30 -1.16
C MET A 132 4.13 -21.64 -1.17
N ARG A 133 3.34 -21.89 -0.13
CA ARG A 133 2.42 -23.03 -0.13
C ARG A 133 1.14 -22.66 -0.87
N GLN A 134 0.68 -23.55 -1.75
CA GLN A 134 -0.57 -23.33 -2.49
C GLN A 134 -1.76 -23.05 -1.56
N SER A 135 -1.87 -23.78 -0.44
CA SER A 135 -2.94 -23.56 0.53
C SER A 135 -2.85 -22.24 1.31
N ASP A 136 -1.67 -21.60 1.35
CA ASP A 136 -1.52 -20.25 1.89
C ASP A 136 -1.99 -19.21 0.85
N LEU A 137 -1.68 -19.42 -0.45
CA LEU A 137 -2.17 -18.58 -1.55
C LEU A 137 -3.69 -18.66 -1.69
N GLU A 138 -4.27 -19.86 -1.63
CA GLU A 138 -5.73 -20.07 -1.66
C GLU A 138 -6.44 -19.31 -0.53
N LYS A 139 -5.88 -19.29 0.69
CA LYS A 139 -6.44 -18.51 1.80
C LYS A 139 -6.46 -17.01 1.53
N VAL A 140 -5.40 -16.49 0.90
CA VAL A 140 -5.35 -15.07 0.53
C VAL A 140 -6.37 -14.80 -0.58
N ALA A 141 -6.46 -15.67 -1.59
CA ALA A 141 -7.45 -15.53 -2.66
C ALA A 141 -8.89 -15.56 -2.14
N ASP A 142 -9.22 -16.51 -1.25
CA ASP A 142 -10.54 -16.61 -0.62
C ASP A 142 -10.87 -15.35 0.18
N TYR A 143 -9.92 -14.83 0.95
CA TYR A 143 -10.08 -13.58 1.70
C TYR A 143 -10.36 -12.38 0.78
N LEU A 144 -9.53 -12.20 -0.25
CA LEU A 144 -9.65 -11.10 -1.21
C LEU A 144 -10.96 -11.17 -1.99
N PHE A 145 -11.41 -12.37 -2.37
CA PHE A 145 -12.68 -12.59 -3.07
C PHE A 145 -13.90 -12.32 -2.19
N GLN A 146 -13.84 -12.62 -0.89
CA GLN A 146 -14.93 -12.37 0.05
C GLN A 146 -15.00 -10.90 0.49
N THR A 147 -13.95 -10.10 0.24
CA THR A 147 -13.91 -8.70 0.66
C THR A 147 -14.55 -7.81 -0.38
N GLU A 148 -15.70 -7.23 -0.03
CA GLU A 148 -16.45 -6.32 -0.91
C GLU A 148 -15.75 -4.97 -1.10
N GLU A 149 -15.22 -4.36 -0.03
CA GLU A 149 -14.52 -3.06 -0.08
C GLU A 149 -13.05 -3.23 0.26
N TRP A 150 -12.17 -3.09 -0.73
CA TRP A 150 -10.73 -3.18 -0.51
C TRP A 150 -10.19 -1.86 0.04
N THR A 151 -9.44 -1.95 1.13
CA THR A 151 -8.67 -0.87 1.73
C THR A 151 -7.21 -0.94 1.27
N MET A 152 -6.32 -0.10 1.83
CA MET A 152 -4.87 -0.25 1.63
C MET A 152 -4.36 -1.66 1.98
N TYR A 153 -4.98 -2.33 2.95
CA TYR A 153 -4.49 -3.64 3.38
C TYR A 153 -4.61 -4.69 2.28
N GLU A 154 -5.79 -4.80 1.67
CA GLU A 154 -6.04 -5.74 0.56
C GLU A 154 -5.16 -5.41 -0.66
N LEU A 155 -5.02 -4.12 -0.98
CA LEU A 155 -4.17 -3.64 -2.07
C LEU A 155 -2.69 -4.03 -1.86
N ILE A 156 -2.19 -3.89 -0.63
CA ILE A 156 -0.82 -4.29 -0.27
C ILE A 156 -0.68 -5.82 -0.34
N LEU A 157 -1.65 -6.56 0.19
CA LEU A 157 -1.62 -8.02 0.22
C LEU A 157 -1.57 -8.59 -1.20
N PHE A 158 -2.47 -8.13 -2.09
CA PHE A 158 -2.45 -8.50 -3.50
C PHE A 158 -1.17 -8.03 -4.19
N GLY A 159 -0.81 -6.75 -4.03
CA GLY A 159 0.31 -6.13 -4.72
C GLY A 159 1.69 -6.71 -4.41
N ASN A 160 1.85 -7.40 -3.28
CA ASN A 160 3.09 -8.08 -2.92
C ASN A 160 3.06 -9.59 -3.20
N LEU A 161 1.88 -10.18 -3.46
CA LEU A 161 1.73 -11.61 -3.71
C LEU A 161 1.37 -11.95 -5.15
N TYR A 162 1.09 -10.95 -6.00
CA TYR A 162 0.64 -11.16 -7.40
C TYR A 162 1.53 -12.10 -8.20
N THR A 163 2.85 -12.05 -8.01
CA THR A 163 3.83 -12.89 -8.74
C THR A 163 3.67 -14.39 -8.50
N PHE A 164 2.97 -14.78 -7.43
CA PHE A 164 2.73 -16.19 -7.09
C PHE A 164 1.41 -16.74 -7.63
N TYR A 165 0.57 -15.88 -8.21
CA TYR A 165 -0.68 -16.30 -8.84
C TYR A 165 -0.50 -16.47 -10.35
N ASN A 166 -1.42 -17.20 -10.98
CA ASN A 166 -1.48 -17.29 -12.43
C ASN A 166 -1.97 -15.97 -13.04
N VAL A 167 -1.58 -15.75 -14.30
CA VAL A 167 -1.88 -14.51 -15.02
C VAL A 167 -3.39 -14.22 -15.12
N ASP A 168 -4.23 -15.23 -15.31
CA ASP A 168 -5.69 -15.04 -15.45
C ASP A 168 -6.31 -14.51 -14.15
N TYR A 169 -5.86 -15.04 -13.00
CA TYR A 169 -6.30 -14.56 -11.70
C TYR A 169 -5.83 -13.12 -11.44
N VAL A 170 -4.55 -12.82 -11.72
CA VAL A 170 -4.00 -11.47 -11.57
C VAL A 170 -4.72 -10.47 -12.47
N ALA A 171 -5.00 -10.83 -13.72
CA ALA A 171 -5.71 -9.98 -14.67
C ALA A 171 -7.14 -9.70 -14.21
N ARG A 172 -7.88 -10.72 -13.74
CA ARG A 172 -9.25 -10.55 -13.24
C ARG A 172 -9.29 -9.62 -12.02
N ILE A 173 -8.50 -9.92 -11.00
CA ILE A 173 -8.46 -9.14 -9.76
C ILE A 173 -7.93 -7.72 -10.03
N GLY A 174 -6.91 -7.59 -10.87
CA GLY A 174 -6.38 -6.29 -11.29
C GLY A 174 -7.46 -5.42 -11.92
N ARG A 175 -8.27 -5.97 -12.84
CA ARG A 175 -9.40 -5.27 -13.47
C ARG A 175 -10.43 -4.81 -12.44
N GLU A 176 -10.81 -5.67 -11.49
CA GLU A 176 -11.76 -5.29 -10.42
C GLU A 176 -11.26 -4.11 -9.59
N VAL A 177 -9.96 -4.08 -9.26
CA VAL A 177 -9.33 -2.93 -8.59
C VAL A 177 -9.37 -1.67 -9.45
N MET A 178 -9.09 -1.79 -10.76
CA MET A 178 -9.09 -0.65 -11.69
C MET A 178 -10.50 -0.10 -11.97
N GLU A 179 -11.52 -0.94 -11.98
CA GLU A 179 -12.92 -0.51 -12.17
C GLU A 179 -13.47 0.28 -10.98
N ARG A 180 -12.90 0.07 -9.80
CA ARG A 180 -13.27 0.76 -8.55
C ARG A 180 -12.44 2.02 -8.30
N GLU A 181 -11.76 2.55 -9.32
CA GLU A 181 -10.89 3.72 -9.24
C GLU A 181 -11.54 4.90 -8.49
N ASP A 182 -12.81 5.18 -8.77
CA ASP A 182 -13.53 6.33 -8.21
C ASP A 182 -13.59 6.31 -6.68
N TYR A 183 -13.66 5.11 -6.07
CA TYR A 183 -13.60 4.96 -4.61
C TYR A 183 -12.21 5.32 -4.05
N TYR A 184 -11.16 5.14 -4.83
CA TYR A 184 -9.76 5.38 -4.43
C TYR A 184 -9.23 6.78 -4.76
N LYS A 185 -9.95 7.58 -5.56
CA LYS A 185 -9.46 8.86 -6.09
C LYS A 185 -9.25 9.94 -5.02
N GLU A 186 -10.11 9.98 -4.02
CA GLU A 186 -10.12 11.06 -3.01
C GLU A 186 -8.93 10.98 -2.03
N ILE A 187 -8.25 9.83 -1.96
CA ILE A 187 -7.09 9.63 -1.08
C ILE A 187 -5.84 9.47 -1.93
N GLY A 188 -4.99 10.51 -1.96
CA GLY A 188 -3.78 10.54 -2.80
C GLY A 188 -2.85 9.33 -2.63
N ARG A 189 -2.77 8.73 -1.43
CA ARG A 189 -2.02 7.49 -1.18
C ARG A 189 -2.62 6.28 -1.91
N HIS A 190 -3.95 6.16 -1.95
CA HIS A 190 -4.62 5.07 -2.66
C HIS A 190 -4.40 5.18 -4.17
N ARG A 191 -4.48 6.39 -4.74
CA ARG A 191 -4.21 6.60 -6.17
C ARG A 191 -2.81 6.16 -6.58
N LYS A 192 -1.79 6.42 -5.76
CA LYS A 192 -0.42 5.94 -6.02
C LYS A 192 -0.35 4.41 -5.97
N LEU A 193 -0.96 3.78 -4.97
CA LEU A 193 -0.99 2.32 -4.85
C LEU A 193 -1.69 1.65 -6.05
N VAL A 194 -2.83 2.18 -6.48
CA VAL A 194 -3.55 1.68 -7.66
C VAL A 194 -2.69 1.76 -8.93
N LEU A 195 -1.94 2.85 -9.11
CA LEU A 195 -1.01 2.98 -10.24
C LEU A 195 0.12 1.93 -10.19
N ILE A 196 0.72 1.70 -9.02
CA ILE A 196 1.74 0.66 -8.85
C ILE A 196 1.14 -0.74 -9.10
N LEU A 197 -0.07 -1.01 -8.63
CA LEU A 197 -0.76 -2.27 -8.90
C LEU A 197 -1.03 -2.48 -10.39
N ALA A 198 -1.43 -1.42 -11.11
CA ALA A 198 -1.63 -1.49 -12.55
C ALA A 198 -0.32 -1.80 -13.29
N LEU A 199 0.80 -1.20 -12.87
CA LEU A 199 2.14 -1.53 -13.39
C LEU A 199 2.53 -2.98 -13.11
N ASN A 200 2.28 -3.48 -11.89
CA ASN A 200 2.56 -4.88 -11.53
C ASN A 200 1.72 -5.86 -12.37
N CYS A 201 0.42 -5.57 -12.55
CA CYS A 201 -0.46 -6.38 -13.40
C CYS A 201 0.01 -6.35 -14.87
N TYR A 202 0.39 -5.18 -15.36
CA TYR A 202 0.93 -5.01 -16.72
C TYR A 202 2.20 -5.86 -16.90
N GLN A 203 3.18 -5.73 -16.00
CA GLN A 203 4.39 -6.53 -16.02
C GLN A 203 4.09 -8.03 -16.02
N HIS A 204 3.24 -8.50 -15.10
CA HIS A 204 2.91 -9.92 -15.00
C HIS A 204 2.23 -10.47 -16.26
N CYS A 205 1.36 -9.67 -16.89
CA CYS A 205 0.74 -10.04 -18.16
C CYS A 205 1.78 -10.15 -19.28
N LEU A 206 2.75 -9.22 -19.35
CA LEU A 206 3.85 -9.28 -20.33
C LEU A 206 4.77 -10.49 -20.11
N GLU A 207 5.14 -10.78 -18.85
CA GLU A 207 5.96 -11.95 -18.49
C GLU A 207 5.32 -13.26 -18.96
N ASN A 208 3.99 -13.33 -18.92
CA ASN A 208 3.19 -14.49 -19.35
C ASN A 208 2.66 -14.39 -20.78
N ARG A 209 3.05 -13.36 -21.55
CA ARG A 209 2.58 -13.10 -22.92
C ARG A 209 1.05 -13.00 -23.08
N SER A 210 0.32 -12.63 -22.02
CA SER A 210 -1.11 -12.28 -22.12
C SER A 210 -1.25 -10.84 -22.65
N PHE A 211 -1.11 -10.67 -23.97
CA PHE A 211 -1.04 -9.35 -24.58
C PHE A 211 -2.36 -8.56 -24.47
N ALA A 212 -3.51 -9.22 -24.57
CA ALA A 212 -4.80 -8.54 -24.47
C ALA A 212 -5.05 -7.95 -23.07
N ASP A 213 -4.64 -8.66 -22.02
CA ASP A 213 -4.68 -8.12 -20.65
C ASP A 213 -3.61 -7.06 -20.44
N ALA A 214 -2.40 -7.28 -20.97
CA ALA A 214 -1.32 -6.30 -20.91
C ALA A 214 -1.75 -4.96 -21.53
N ASP A 215 -2.38 -4.97 -22.70
CA ASP A 215 -2.89 -3.76 -23.39
C ASP A 215 -3.93 -3.01 -22.56
N TYR A 216 -4.79 -3.72 -21.83
CA TYR A 216 -5.74 -3.10 -20.94
C TYR A 216 -5.04 -2.35 -19.79
N PHE A 217 -4.10 -3.01 -19.11
CA PHE A 217 -3.38 -2.38 -18.00
C PHE A 217 -2.47 -1.24 -18.48
N GLU A 218 -1.86 -1.38 -19.66
CA GLU A 218 -1.09 -0.33 -20.32
C GLU A 218 -1.94 0.94 -20.52
N GLY A 219 -3.11 0.82 -21.16
CA GLY A 219 -4.00 1.96 -21.38
C GLY A 219 -4.51 2.58 -20.08
N TYR A 220 -4.73 1.76 -19.04
CA TYR A 220 -5.13 2.25 -17.73
C TYR A 220 -4.00 3.00 -17.01
N VAL A 221 -2.76 2.50 -17.08
CA VAL A 221 -1.57 3.19 -16.56
C VAL A 221 -1.38 4.55 -17.25
N GLU A 222 -1.54 4.62 -18.57
CA GLU A 222 -1.46 5.89 -19.32
C GLU A 222 -2.48 6.92 -18.82
N LYS A 223 -3.74 6.49 -18.65
CA LYS A 223 -4.81 7.32 -18.08
C LYS A 223 -4.44 7.85 -16.69
N LEU A 224 -3.92 6.99 -15.80
CA LEU A 224 -3.58 7.37 -14.43
C LEU A 224 -2.35 8.27 -14.33
N ILE A 225 -1.33 8.02 -15.15
CA ILE A 225 -0.13 8.86 -15.21
C ILE A 225 -0.53 10.28 -15.64
N GLY A 226 -1.31 10.40 -16.72
CA GLY A 226 -1.80 11.67 -17.23
C GLY A 226 -0.70 12.73 -17.39
N ASN A 227 -1.02 13.98 -17.06
CA ASN A 227 -0.09 15.12 -17.16
C ASN A 227 0.69 15.41 -15.86
N GLY A 228 0.63 14.51 -14.87
CA GLY A 228 1.36 14.68 -13.61
C GLY A 228 2.84 14.32 -13.72
N ILE A 229 3.66 14.80 -12.76
CA ILE A 229 5.12 14.58 -12.73
C ILE A 229 5.46 13.08 -12.63
N LYS A 230 4.96 12.36 -11.60
CA LYS A 230 5.04 10.89 -11.39
C LYS A 230 6.31 10.19 -11.94
N LEU A 231 7.49 10.74 -11.64
CA LEU A 231 8.75 10.35 -12.30
C LEU A 231 9.10 8.88 -12.08
N TYR A 232 8.89 8.37 -10.87
CA TYR A 232 9.19 6.98 -10.53
C TYR A 232 8.32 6.01 -11.33
N GLU A 233 7.00 6.20 -11.30
CA GLU A 233 6.05 5.35 -12.01
C GLU A 233 6.22 5.46 -13.54
N ARG A 234 6.57 6.65 -14.05
CA ARG A 234 6.91 6.83 -15.46
C ARG A 234 8.15 6.06 -15.88
N ASN A 235 9.19 6.01 -15.04
CA ASN A 235 10.40 5.27 -15.37
C ASN A 235 10.14 3.75 -15.38
N ILE A 236 9.34 3.25 -14.43
CA ILE A 236 8.86 1.85 -14.44
C ILE A 236 8.06 1.59 -15.71
N PHE A 237 7.12 2.46 -16.04
CA PHE A 237 6.31 2.31 -17.25
C PHE A 237 7.15 2.33 -18.52
N HIS A 238 8.20 3.17 -18.57
CA HIS A 238 9.17 3.21 -19.67
C HIS A 238 9.91 1.89 -19.83
N TYR A 239 10.37 1.29 -18.71
CA TYR A 239 10.96 -0.04 -18.73
C TYR A 239 9.97 -1.09 -19.29
N LEU A 240 8.73 -1.10 -18.78
CA LEU A 240 7.71 -2.09 -19.18
C LEU A 240 7.27 -1.93 -20.63
N LYS A 241 7.21 -0.70 -21.16
CA LYS A 241 7.01 -0.43 -22.60
C LYS A 241 8.15 -1.03 -23.43
N GLY A 242 9.40 -0.86 -22.99
CA GLY A 242 10.56 -1.52 -23.61
C GLY A 242 10.44 -3.04 -23.58
N PHE A 243 10.00 -3.60 -22.46
CA PHE A 243 9.76 -5.04 -22.34
C PHE A 243 8.63 -5.53 -23.26
N ALA A 244 7.55 -4.76 -23.41
CA ALA A 244 6.46 -5.06 -24.32
C ALA A 244 6.91 -5.05 -25.79
N LEU A 245 7.75 -4.08 -26.20
CA LEU A 245 8.37 -4.06 -27.52
C LEU A 245 9.22 -5.32 -27.75
N TYR A 246 10.05 -5.70 -26.78
CA TYR A 246 10.86 -6.91 -26.86
C TYR A 246 10.00 -8.18 -27.01
N GLN A 247 8.93 -8.32 -26.21
CA GLN A 247 7.99 -9.46 -26.29
C GLN A 247 7.22 -9.52 -27.62
N ARG A 248 7.11 -8.39 -28.33
CA ARG A 248 6.49 -8.23 -29.66
C ARG A 248 7.52 -8.20 -30.80
N ASP A 249 8.68 -8.83 -30.59
CA ASP A 249 9.77 -9.01 -31.56
C ASP A 249 10.51 -7.74 -32.02
N LEU A 250 10.25 -6.58 -31.41
CA LEU A 250 11.03 -5.35 -31.59
C LEU A 250 12.21 -5.31 -30.61
N LYS A 251 13.10 -6.31 -30.73
CA LYS A 251 14.10 -6.63 -29.71
C LYS A 251 15.11 -5.51 -29.45
N GLU A 252 15.69 -4.93 -30.49
CA GLU A 252 16.74 -3.90 -30.31
C GLU A 252 16.19 -2.64 -29.63
N GLU A 253 15.03 -2.17 -30.08
CA GLU A 253 14.34 -1.00 -29.51
C GLU A 253 13.92 -1.27 -28.07
N GLY A 254 13.29 -2.41 -27.81
CA GLY A 254 12.89 -2.82 -26.46
C GLY A 254 14.06 -2.93 -25.48
N CYS A 255 15.15 -3.58 -25.91
CA CYS A 255 16.39 -3.69 -25.13
C CYS A 255 17.04 -2.33 -24.86
N SER A 256 17.01 -1.42 -25.84
CA SER A 256 17.50 -0.05 -25.65
C SER A 256 16.70 0.68 -24.59
N GLN A 257 15.37 0.64 -24.68
CA GLN A 257 14.46 1.33 -23.78
C GLN A 257 14.54 0.80 -22.34
N MET A 258 14.61 -0.52 -22.14
CA MET A 258 14.79 -1.11 -20.81
C MET A 258 16.13 -0.69 -20.17
N ARG A 259 17.22 -0.66 -20.96
CA ARG A 259 18.54 -0.22 -20.46
C ARG A 259 18.55 1.27 -20.10
N GLU A 260 17.84 2.10 -20.85
CA GLU A 260 17.66 3.51 -20.52
C GLU A 260 16.95 3.69 -19.16
N ALA A 261 15.85 2.96 -18.93
CA ALA A 261 15.15 3.02 -17.64
C ALA A 261 16.04 2.58 -16.47
N MET A 262 16.84 1.51 -16.63
CA MET A 262 17.82 1.08 -15.63
C MET A 262 18.92 2.13 -15.42
N HIS A 263 19.38 2.79 -16.49
CA HIS A 263 20.34 3.88 -16.39
C HIS A 263 19.77 5.07 -15.60
N ILE A 264 18.50 5.44 -15.80
CA ILE A 264 17.84 6.49 -15.02
C ILE A 264 17.86 6.16 -13.53
N PHE A 265 17.56 4.92 -13.13
CA PHE A 265 17.67 4.51 -11.72
C PHE A 265 19.11 4.61 -11.19
N ALA A 266 20.10 4.24 -12.01
CA ALA A 266 21.51 4.37 -11.63
C ALA A 266 21.92 5.83 -11.42
N VAL A 267 21.52 6.74 -12.33
CA VAL A 267 21.79 8.19 -12.22
C VAL A 267 21.16 8.79 -10.96
N LEU A 268 19.97 8.29 -10.58
CA LEU A 268 19.27 8.73 -9.37
C LEU A 268 19.80 8.09 -8.08
N GLY A 269 20.82 7.21 -8.15
CA GLY A 269 21.41 6.56 -6.98
C GLY A 269 20.49 5.53 -6.34
N LEU A 270 19.74 4.76 -7.14
CA LEU A 270 18.81 3.72 -6.68
C LEU A 270 19.33 2.31 -7.06
N PRO A 271 20.43 1.83 -6.46
CA PRO A 271 21.09 0.58 -6.85
C PRO A 271 20.19 -0.66 -6.67
N GLU A 272 19.28 -0.65 -5.70
CA GLU A 272 18.34 -1.77 -5.48
C GLU A 272 17.33 -1.88 -6.61
N GLN A 273 16.90 -0.74 -7.18
CA GLN A 273 16.01 -0.73 -8.35
C GLN A 273 16.75 -1.21 -9.59
N VAL A 274 18.01 -0.79 -9.77
CA VAL A 274 18.86 -1.29 -10.85
C VAL A 274 19.01 -2.81 -10.75
N ALA A 275 19.36 -3.33 -9.57
CA ALA A 275 19.53 -4.77 -9.35
C ALA A 275 18.24 -5.56 -9.66
N TYR A 276 17.08 -5.07 -9.20
CA TYR A 276 15.78 -5.70 -9.47
C TYR A 276 15.48 -5.78 -10.97
N TYR A 277 15.59 -4.67 -11.71
CA TYR A 277 15.30 -4.66 -13.14
C TYR A 277 16.36 -5.35 -13.99
N GLN A 278 17.60 -5.43 -13.50
CA GLN A 278 18.67 -6.20 -14.12
C GLN A 278 18.41 -7.70 -14.00
N GLU A 279 18.01 -8.19 -12.83
CA GLU A 279 17.61 -9.59 -12.61
C GLU A 279 16.42 -9.96 -13.52
N HIS A 280 15.40 -9.10 -13.59
CA HIS A 280 14.28 -9.29 -14.50
C HIS A 280 14.74 -9.31 -15.97
N TYR A 281 15.60 -8.38 -16.38
CA TYR A 281 16.13 -8.32 -17.74
C TYR A 281 16.87 -9.62 -18.10
N GLU A 282 17.76 -10.10 -17.23
CA GLU A 282 18.51 -11.34 -17.45
C GLU A 282 17.58 -12.54 -17.57
N LYS A 283 16.57 -12.63 -16.70
CA LYS A 283 15.61 -13.73 -16.70
C LYS A 283 14.78 -13.83 -17.99
N PHE A 284 14.37 -12.71 -18.58
CA PHE A 284 13.39 -12.72 -19.68
C PHE A 284 13.95 -12.35 -21.05
N VAL A 285 15.07 -11.62 -21.11
CA VAL A 285 15.61 -11.05 -22.36
C VAL A 285 16.88 -11.76 -22.82
N ASN A 286 17.64 -12.33 -21.87
CA ASN A 286 18.92 -12.98 -22.13
C ASN A 286 18.98 -14.42 -21.55
N PRO A 287 18.04 -15.32 -21.91
CA PRO A 287 18.04 -16.70 -21.42
C PRO A 287 19.19 -17.55 -21.99
#